data_AF-A0A958FQ24-F1
#
_entry.id   AF-A0A958FQ24-F1
#
_cell.length_a   1.000
_cell.length_b   1.000
_cell.length_c   1.000
_cell.angle_alpha   90.00
_cell.angle_beta   90.00
_cell.angle_gamma   90.00
#
_symmetry.space_group_name_H-M   'P 1'
#
loop_
_entity.id
_entity.type
_entity.pdbx_description
1 polymer ?
#
loop_
_entity_poly.entity_id
_entity_poly.type
_entity_poly.pdbx_seq_one_letter_code
_entity_poly.pdbx_strand_id
1 'polypeptide(L)'
;MATWCHRNLPPALSGDEQELLKRIYNVYHLPYILSINEYAQIAENIGFTNVETTDWSDAVAPFWNAVVKSVFRWDSITGLVQSGWSTIRGAMAMTQMIRGYREGLIKFGLLQGRKP
;
A
#
# COMPACT_ATOMS: atom_id res chain seq x y z
N MET A 1 -9.17 -2.15 13.08
CA MET A 1 -8.16 -1.36 12.34
C MET A 1 -8.14 -1.83 10.90
N ALA A 2 -8.16 -0.90 9.94
CA ALA A 2 -7.91 -1.18 8.53
C ALA A 2 -6.71 -0.34 8.10
N THR A 3 -5.75 -0.93 7.38
CA THR A 3 -4.50 -0.24 7.03
C THR A 3 -3.89 -0.79 5.74
N TRP A 4 -3.11 0.06 5.06
CA TRP A 4 -2.13 -0.42 4.08
C TRP A 4 -0.97 -1.09 4.81
N CYS A 5 -0.57 -2.25 4.32
CA CYS A 5 0.53 -3.06 4.84
C CYS A 5 1.32 -3.66 3.68
N HIS A 6 2.52 -4.17 3.94
CA HIS A 6 3.16 -5.05 2.96
C HIS A 6 2.67 -6.49 3.13
N ARG A 7 2.98 -7.37 2.16
CA ARG A 7 2.69 -8.80 2.26
C ARG A 7 3.31 -9.43 3.51
N ASN A 8 2.71 -10.53 3.96
CA ASN A 8 3.24 -11.29 5.09
C ASN A 8 4.62 -11.89 4.77
N LEU A 9 5.39 -12.11 5.84
CA LEU A 9 6.65 -12.83 5.85
C LEU A 9 6.43 -14.16 6.62
N PRO A 10 7.16 -15.24 6.31
CA PRO A 10 8.14 -15.42 5.23
C PRO A 10 7.51 -15.62 3.83
N PRO A 11 8.30 -15.52 2.74
CA PRO A 11 9.74 -15.22 2.71
C PRO A 11 10.02 -13.75 3.04
N ALA A 12 11.27 -13.44 3.41
CA ALA A 12 11.70 -12.06 3.59
C ALA A 12 11.42 -11.22 2.33
N LEU A 13 11.29 -9.89 2.50
CA LEU A 13 11.19 -8.99 1.36
C LEU A 13 12.50 -9.03 0.56
N SER A 14 12.38 -9.24 -0.75
CA SER A 14 13.48 -9.15 -1.68
C SER A 14 14.05 -7.72 -1.75
N GLY A 15 15.26 -7.57 -2.30
CA GLY A 15 15.87 -6.24 -2.48
C GLY A 15 15.00 -5.30 -3.31
N ASP A 16 14.37 -5.83 -4.36
CA ASP A 16 13.49 -5.06 -5.26
C ASP A 16 12.22 -4.58 -4.54
N GLU A 17 11.62 -5.44 -3.71
CA GLU A 17 10.45 -5.08 -2.90
C GLU A 17 10.79 -4.00 -1.86
N GLN A 18 11.94 -4.11 -1.21
CA GLN A 18 12.40 -3.10 -0.26
C GLN A 18 12.66 -1.75 -0.95
N GLU A 19 13.26 -1.76 -2.13
CA GLU A 19 13.50 -0.56 -2.92
C GLU A 19 12.19 0.07 -3.40
N LEU A 20 11.22 -0.74 -3.84
CA LEU A 20 9.89 -0.27 -4.21
C LEU A 20 9.17 0.38 -3.01
N LEU A 21 9.22 -0.25 -1.83
CA LEU A 21 8.66 0.32 -0.60
C LEU A 21 9.32 1.64 -0.22
N LYS A 22 10.66 1.73 -0.27
CA LYS A 22 11.39 2.99 0.00
C LYS A 22 10.93 4.13 -0.89
N ARG A 23 10.70 3.86 -2.18
CA ARG A 23 10.20 4.87 -3.11
C ARG A 23 8.78 5.29 -2.76
N ILE A 24 7.90 4.33 -2.44
CA ILE A 24 6.54 4.62 -1.98
C ILE A 24 6.57 5.50 -0.72
N TYR A 25 7.40 5.18 0.27
CA TYR A 25 7.55 5.99 1.50
C TYR A 25 8.00 7.41 1.20
N ASN A 26 8.99 7.58 0.33
CA ASN A 26 9.50 8.89 -0.03
C ASN A 26 8.46 9.75 -0.76
N VAL A 27 7.73 9.16 -1.70
CA VAL A 27 6.82 9.91 -2.56
C VAL A 27 5.50 10.24 -1.85
N TYR A 28 4.99 9.32 -1.03
CA TYR A 28 3.75 9.54 -0.26
C TYR A 28 4.01 10.09 1.15
N HIS A 29 5.27 10.35 1.51
CA HIS A 29 5.69 10.74 2.86
C HIS A 29 5.14 9.81 3.95
N LEU A 30 5.07 8.50 3.65
CA LEU A 30 4.53 7.50 4.56
C LEU A 30 5.61 7.03 5.54
N PRO A 31 5.22 6.75 6.80
CA PRO A 31 6.09 5.98 7.68
C PRO A 31 6.25 4.56 7.14
N TYR A 32 7.26 3.86 7.67
CA TYR A 32 7.43 2.43 7.39
C TYR A 32 6.16 1.67 7.76
N ILE A 33 5.65 0.87 6.82
CA ILE A 33 4.49 -0.01 7.05
C ILE A 33 4.98 -1.42 7.35
N LEU A 34 4.26 -2.12 8.22
CA LEU A 34 4.52 -3.52 8.57
C LEU A 34 3.60 -4.44 7.76
N SER A 35 3.79 -5.75 7.85
CA SER A 35 2.78 -6.73 7.45
C SER A 35 1.61 -6.78 8.44
N ILE A 36 0.45 -7.28 7.99
CA ILE A 36 -0.72 -7.38 8.88
C ILE A 36 -0.48 -8.33 10.05
N ASN A 37 0.36 -9.36 9.87
CA ASN A 37 0.73 -10.29 10.93
C ASN A 37 1.64 -9.63 11.98
N GLU A 38 2.57 -8.78 11.56
CA GLU A 38 3.39 -8.01 12.52
C GLU A 38 2.53 -7.04 13.33
N TYR A 39 1.53 -6.40 12.71
CA TYR A 39 0.55 -5.61 13.47
C TYR A 39 -0.25 -6.45 14.47
N ALA A 40 -0.64 -7.69 14.11
CA ALA A 40 -1.32 -8.61 15.00
C ALA A 40 -0.46 -8.96 16.22
N GLN A 41 0.80 -9.33 15.99
CA GLN A 41 1.75 -9.62 17.05
C GLN A 41 1.94 -8.43 17.99
N ILE A 42 2.04 -7.20 17.46
CA ILE A 42 2.11 -6.00 18.29
C ILE A 42 0.84 -5.83 19.11
N ALA A 43 -0.34 -6.03 18.52
CA ALA A 43 -1.62 -5.90 19.21
C ALA A 43 -1.74 -6.90 20.39
N GLU A 44 -1.37 -8.15 20.16
CA GLU A 44 -1.32 -9.20 21.19
C GLU A 44 -0.34 -8.80 22.32
N ASN A 45 0.86 -8.35 21.97
CA ASN A 45 1.90 -7.96 22.93
C ASN A 45 1.47 -6.77 23.82
N ILE A 46 0.58 -5.90 23.36
CA ILE A 46 0.05 -4.77 24.14
C ILE A 46 -1.28 -5.09 24.84
N GLY A 47 -1.67 -6.37 24.90
CA GLY A 47 -2.77 -6.88 25.70
C GLY A 47 -4.13 -6.93 25.01
N PHE A 48 -4.18 -6.86 23.67
CA PHE A 48 -5.41 -7.22 22.95
C PHE A 48 -5.60 -8.75 22.96
N THR A 49 -6.86 -9.17 23.04
CA THR A 49 -7.30 -10.56 23.00
C THR A 49 -8.19 -10.78 21.78
N ASN A 50 -8.34 -12.04 21.35
CA ASN A 50 -9.13 -12.41 20.16
C ASN A 50 -8.70 -11.59 18.93
N VAL A 51 -7.39 -11.48 18.71
CA VAL A 51 -6.84 -10.76 17.57
C VAL A 51 -7.06 -11.60 16.30
N GLU A 52 -7.72 -11.03 15.32
CA GLU A 52 -7.97 -11.65 14.03
C GLU A 52 -7.57 -10.69 12.92
N THR A 53 -7.04 -11.25 11.82
CA THR A 53 -6.65 -10.47 10.64
C THR A 53 -7.26 -11.03 9.37
N THR A 54 -7.41 -10.16 8.36
CA THR A 54 -7.84 -10.58 7.03
C THR A 54 -7.25 -9.67 5.96
N ASP A 55 -7.03 -10.21 4.75
CA ASP A 55 -6.58 -9.47 3.58
C ASP A 55 -7.81 -9.01 2.77
N TRP A 56 -8.05 -7.71 2.72
CA TRP A 56 -9.13 -7.09 1.94
C TRP A 56 -8.63 -6.49 0.62
N SER A 57 -7.45 -6.87 0.15
CA SER A 57 -6.88 -6.35 -1.10
C SER A 57 -7.84 -6.53 -2.28
N ASP A 58 -8.52 -7.67 -2.38
CA ASP A 58 -9.49 -7.92 -3.45
C ASP A 58 -10.76 -7.07 -3.30
N ALA A 59 -11.22 -6.85 -2.06
CA ALA A 59 -12.38 -6.00 -1.79
C ALA A 59 -12.12 -4.54 -2.19
N VAL A 60 -10.87 -4.07 -2.09
CA VAL A 60 -10.46 -2.72 -2.53
C VAL A 60 -9.97 -2.68 -3.98
N ALA A 61 -9.93 -3.80 -4.70
CA ALA A 61 -9.50 -3.86 -6.10
C ALA A 61 -10.29 -2.93 -7.04
N PRO A 62 -11.63 -2.77 -6.90
CA PRO A 62 -12.39 -1.85 -7.75
C PRO A 62 -11.91 -0.40 -7.65
N PHE A 63 -11.50 0.03 -6.44
CA PHE A 63 -10.93 1.35 -6.21
C PHE A 63 -9.62 1.53 -6.99
N TRP A 64 -8.70 0.57 -6.91
CA TRP A 64 -7.44 0.62 -7.66
C TRP A 64 -7.66 0.58 -9.17
N ASN A 65 -8.60 -0.23 -9.65
CA ASN A 65 -8.95 -0.27 -11.06
C ASN A 65 -9.44 1.10 -11.56
N ALA A 66 -10.21 1.83 -10.75
CA ALA A 66 -10.63 3.19 -11.07
C ALA A 66 -9.45 4.17 -11.06
N VAL A 67 -8.55 4.08 -10.08
CA VAL A 67 -7.34 4.91 -9.99
C VAL A 67 -6.45 4.69 -11.21
N VAL A 68 -6.16 3.44 -11.56
CA VAL A 68 -5.38 3.06 -12.75
C VAL A 68 -6.01 3.64 -14.02
N LYS A 69 -7.32 3.45 -14.22
CA LYS A 69 -8.04 4.00 -15.38
C LYS A 69 -7.99 5.53 -15.43
N SER A 70 -8.03 6.19 -14.27
CA SER A 70 -7.95 7.65 -14.19
C SER A 70 -6.59 8.19 -14.63
N VAL A 71 -5.51 7.48 -14.28
CA VAL A 71 -4.13 7.79 -14.71
C VAL A 71 -4.03 7.65 -16.23
N PHE A 72 -4.40 6.52 -16.81
CA PHE A 72 -4.35 6.32 -18.27
C PHE A 72 -5.21 7.31 -19.06
N ARG A 73 -6.36 7.71 -18.51
CA ARG A 73 -7.20 8.77 -19.10
C ARG A 73 -6.54 10.15 -19.03
N TRP A 74 -5.75 10.40 -17.99
CA TRP A 74 -4.93 11.61 -17.84
C TRP A 74 -3.69 11.59 -18.74
N ASP A 75 -3.09 10.43 -18.98
CA ASP A 75 -1.95 10.24 -19.90
C ASP A 75 -2.31 10.58 -21.36
N SER A 76 -3.62 10.67 -21.66
CA SER A 76 -4.15 11.13 -22.94
C SER A 76 -4.20 12.66 -23.06
N ILE A 77 -3.95 13.40 -21.97
CA ILE A 77 -3.90 14.85 -21.96
C ILE A 77 -2.44 15.26 -22.20
N THR A 78 -2.14 15.56 -23.46
CA THR A 78 -0.91 16.19 -23.97
C THR A 78 -0.50 17.50 -23.27
N GLY A 79 -1.23 17.95 -22.24
CA GLY A 79 -0.99 19.14 -21.43
C GLY A 79 -0.12 18.96 -20.18
N LEU A 80 0.32 17.74 -19.81
CA LEU A 80 1.06 17.53 -18.55
C LEU A 80 2.42 18.26 -18.51
N VAL A 81 3.04 18.52 -19.67
CA VAL A 81 4.30 19.27 -19.80
C VAL A 81 4.17 20.72 -19.29
N GLN A 82 2.94 21.26 -19.19
CA GLN A 82 2.68 22.61 -18.67
C GLN A 82 2.34 22.66 -17.17
N SER A 83 2.10 21.52 -16.52
CA SER A 83 1.56 21.43 -15.14
C SER A 83 2.61 21.36 -14.01
N GLY A 84 3.90 21.43 -14.35
CA GLY A 84 5.00 21.52 -13.37
C GLY A 84 5.45 20.19 -12.73
N TRP A 85 6.59 20.25 -12.03
CA TRP A 85 7.30 19.09 -11.45
C TRP A 85 6.49 18.30 -10.39
N SER A 86 5.54 18.94 -9.71
CA SER A 86 4.71 18.29 -8.68
C SER A 86 3.73 17.28 -9.27
N THR A 87 3.14 17.58 -10.42
CA THR A 87 2.20 16.69 -11.12
C THR A 87 2.89 15.42 -11.63
N ILE A 88 4.11 15.57 -12.16
CA ILE A 88 4.93 14.43 -12.61
C ILE A 88 5.27 13.50 -11.44
N ARG A 89 5.65 14.04 -10.28
CA ARG A 89 5.89 13.23 -9.07
C ARG A 89 4.64 12.50 -8.62
N GLY A 90 3.47 13.15 -8.65
CA GLY A 90 2.19 12.53 -8.34
C GLY A 90 1.86 11.35 -9.26
N ALA A 91 2.10 11.49 -10.56
CA ALA A 91 1.92 10.41 -11.54
C ALA A 91 2.89 9.24 -11.28
N MET A 92 4.18 9.53 -11.02
CA MET A 92 5.17 8.51 -10.68
C MET A 92 4.83 7.78 -9.37
N ALA A 93 4.28 8.49 -8.37
CA ALA A 93 3.79 7.93 -7.12
C ALA A 93 2.75 6.84 -7.38
N MET A 94 1.73 7.20 -8.17
CA MET A 94 0.61 6.32 -8.47
C MET A 94 1.07 5.07 -9.20
N THR A 95 1.99 5.20 -10.17
CA THR A 95 2.54 4.06 -10.90
C THR A 95 3.28 3.08 -9.98
N GLN A 96 4.05 3.57 -9.01
CA GLN A 96 4.76 2.73 -8.04
C GLN A 96 3.80 1.99 -7.10
N MET A 97 2.77 2.67 -6.62
CA MET A 97 1.75 2.07 -5.77
C MET A 97 0.94 1.00 -6.52
N ILE A 98 0.54 1.28 -7.76
CA ILE A 98 -0.15 0.33 -8.64
C ILE A 98 0.73 -0.91 -8.88
N ARG A 99 2.03 -0.72 -9.11
CA ARG A 99 2.97 -1.83 -9.28
C ARG A 99 3.04 -2.68 -8.02
N GLY A 100 3.23 -2.05 -6.85
CA GLY A 100 3.28 -2.77 -5.57
C GLY A 100 2.00 -3.55 -5.28
N TYR A 101 0.84 -3.00 -5.63
CA TYR A 101 -0.44 -3.69 -5.50
C TYR A 101 -0.56 -4.89 -6.46
N ARG A 102 -0.21 -4.72 -7.74
CA ARG A 102 -0.28 -5.80 -8.75
C ARG A 102 0.70 -6.94 -8.48
N GLU A 103 1.89 -6.64 -7.96
CA GLU A 103 2.89 -7.64 -7.58
C GLU A 103 2.56 -8.32 -6.24
N GLY A 104 1.45 -7.91 -5.58
CA GLY A 104 1.02 -8.47 -4.29
C GLY A 104 1.89 -8.02 -3.11
N LEU A 105 2.81 -7.08 -3.31
CA LEU A 105 3.64 -6.50 -2.26
C LEU A 105 2.83 -5.60 -1.33
N ILE A 106 2.02 -4.70 -1.89
CA ILE A 106 1.14 -3.80 -1.13
C ILE A 106 -0.22 -4.46 -0.94
N LYS A 107 -0.66 -4.52 0.32
CA LYS A 107 -1.88 -5.19 0.76
C LYS A 107 -2.75 -4.23 1.56
N PHE A 108 -4.04 -4.51 1.61
CA PHE A 108 -4.98 -3.81 2.48
C PHE A 108 -5.45 -4.76 3.58
N GLY A 109 -4.82 -4.65 4.75
CA GLY A 109 -5.05 -5.53 5.87
C GLY A 109 -6.08 -4.99 6.85
N LEU A 110 -6.90 -5.88 7.38
CA LEU A 110 -7.73 -5.61 8.54
C LEU A 110 -7.23 -6.39 9.73
N LEU A 111 -7.34 -5.76 10.89
CA LEU A 111 -7.07 -6.33 12.20
C LEU A 111 -8.22 -5.95 13.12
N GLN A 112 -8.80 -6.94 13.77
CA GLN A 112 -9.70 -6.73 14.90
C GLN A 112 -9.14 -7.37 16.15
N GLY A 113 -9.54 -6.88 17.32
CA GLY A 113 -9.14 -7.40 18.62
C GLY A 113 -9.91 -6.70 19.71
N ARG A 114 -10.00 -7.33 20.88
CA ARG A 114 -10.70 -6.80 22.06
C ARG A 114 -9.69 -6.49 23.16
N LYS A 115 -9.69 -5.24 23.61
CA LYS A 115 -8.96 -4.84 24.82
C LYS A 115 -9.88 -5.02 26.03
N PRO A 116 -9.43 -5.71 27.11
CA PRO A 116 -10.19 -5.86 28.34
C PRO A 116 -10.53 -4.52 29.00
#